data_AF-A0A5E4ATT6-F1
#
_entry.id   AF-A0A5E4ATT6-F1
#
_cell.length_a   1.000
_cell.length_b   1.000
_cell.length_c   1.000
_cell.angle_alpha   90.00
_cell.angle_beta   90.00
_cell.angle_gamma   90.00
#
_symmetry.space_group_name_H-M   'P 1'
#
loop_
_entity.id
_entity.type
_entity.pdbx_description
1 polymer ?
#
loop_
_entity_poly.entity_id
_entity_poly.type
_entity_poly.pdbx_seq_one_letter_code
_entity_poly.pdbx_strand_id
1 'polypeptide(L)'
;MADRRPPAAAPLLRAALCLLCCAPAAVRAVPELGLWTQAVDDKSGPLIFRKTMFNSTEIRFSVKSFSCLRPVKFTIEWTLKYHTCHNEYPELEEMSQKHELEEDFCAYLKNINCWTTKNENLDCNSDLQVFPSLNNKELTGIRNASNQEGSMDIVARTQRDGFHIFIVSIKTEKADASWNLNVSLSMMGPHGYISASDWPLMIFYMVMCIVYILYGILWLTWSACYWKDILRIQFWIAAVIFLGMLEKAVFYSEYQNINSTGLSSKF
;
A
#
# COMPACT_ATOMS: atom_id res chain seq x y z
N MET A 1 -53.33 -27.80 -39.87
CA MET A 1 -52.14 -27.04 -40.33
C MET A 1 -52.39 -25.58 -39.99
N ALA A 2 -51.68 -24.87 -39.12
CA ALA A 2 -50.40 -25.11 -38.46
C ALA A 2 -50.40 -24.42 -37.09
N ASP A 3 -49.84 -25.10 -36.09
CA ASP A 3 -49.59 -24.59 -34.75
C ASP A 3 -48.32 -23.70 -34.77
N ARG A 4 -48.43 -22.43 -34.41
CA ARG A 4 -47.30 -21.48 -34.34
C ARG A 4 -46.73 -21.47 -32.92
N ARG A 5 -45.60 -22.14 -32.70
CA ARG A 5 -44.79 -21.99 -31.47
C ARG A 5 -44.16 -20.58 -31.39
N PRO A 6 -44.11 -19.95 -30.20
CA PRO A 6 -43.35 -18.71 -29.99
C PRO A 6 -41.84 -18.99 -29.92
N PRO A 7 -40.97 -18.02 -30.25
CA PRO A 7 -39.54 -18.25 -30.34
C PRO A 7 -38.87 -18.34 -28.97
N ALA A 8 -37.89 -19.25 -28.87
CA ALA A 8 -37.07 -19.54 -27.69
C ALA A 8 -36.09 -18.41 -27.34
N ALA A 9 -36.61 -17.25 -26.90
CA ALA A 9 -35.80 -16.10 -26.49
C ALA A 9 -35.34 -16.16 -25.01
N ALA A 10 -35.95 -17.03 -24.20
CA ALA A 10 -35.70 -17.12 -22.76
C ALA A 10 -34.34 -17.74 -22.33
N PRO A 11 -33.76 -18.76 -23.02
CA PRO A 11 -32.56 -19.42 -22.52
C PRO A 11 -31.29 -18.59 -22.74
N LEU A 12 -31.21 -17.82 -23.84
CA LEU A 12 -30.07 -16.95 -24.15
C LEU A 12 -29.98 -15.74 -23.19
N LEU A 13 -31.12 -15.17 -22.80
CA LEU A 13 -31.17 -14.05 -21.86
C LEU A 13 -30.73 -14.48 -20.45
N ARG A 14 -31.10 -15.69 -20.02
CA ARG A 14 -30.66 -16.28 -18.74
C ARG A 14 -29.18 -16.64 -18.75
N ALA A 15 -28.67 -17.19 -19.85
CA ALA A 15 -27.23 -17.49 -19.99
C ALA A 15 -26.38 -16.20 -19.98
N ALA A 16 -26.84 -15.13 -20.63
CA ALA A 16 -26.18 -13.83 -20.60
C ALA A 16 -26.22 -13.17 -19.21
N LEU A 17 -27.34 -13.28 -18.48
CA LEU A 17 -27.43 -12.80 -17.09
C LEU A 17 -26.50 -13.59 -16.15
N CYS A 18 -26.37 -14.90 -16.34
CA CYS A 18 -25.45 -15.72 -15.55
C CYS A 18 -23.98 -15.39 -15.84
N LEU A 19 -23.63 -15.07 -17.09
CA LEU A 19 -22.28 -14.61 -17.45
C LEU A 19 -21.94 -13.22 -16.88
N LEU A 20 -22.94 -12.35 -16.70
CA LEU A 20 -22.80 -11.06 -15.99
C LEU A 20 -22.67 -11.24 -14.46
N CYS A 21 -23.26 -12.29 -13.88
CA CYS A 21 -23.15 -12.61 -12.45
C CYS A 21 -21.87 -13.38 -12.10
N CYS A 22 -21.27 -14.08 -13.06
CA CYS A 22 -19.89 -14.55 -12.95
C CYS A 22 -18.96 -13.36 -13.18
N ALA A 23 -18.96 -12.40 -12.25
CA ALA A 23 -17.86 -11.47 -12.14
C ALA A 23 -16.58 -12.33 -12.07
N PRO A 24 -15.67 -12.27 -13.06
CA PRO A 24 -14.36 -12.87 -12.87
C PRO A 24 -13.86 -12.30 -11.55
N ALA A 25 -13.40 -13.17 -10.64
CA ALA A 25 -12.81 -12.75 -9.38
C ALA A 25 -11.84 -11.64 -9.73
N ALA A 26 -12.23 -10.39 -9.45
CA ALA A 26 -11.43 -9.25 -9.86
C ALA A 26 -10.14 -9.44 -9.08
N VAL A 27 -9.07 -9.75 -9.80
CA VAL A 27 -7.72 -9.62 -9.26
C VAL A 27 -7.60 -8.13 -9.01
N ARG A 28 -8.09 -7.67 -7.84
CA ARG A 28 -7.85 -6.32 -7.37
C ARG A 28 -6.35 -6.30 -7.15
N ALA A 29 -5.63 -5.76 -8.14
CA ALA A 29 -4.30 -5.24 -7.90
C ALA A 29 -4.50 -4.08 -6.93
N VAL A 30 -4.54 -4.39 -5.63
CA VAL A 30 -4.69 -3.40 -4.59
C VAL A 30 -3.39 -2.61 -4.57
N PRO A 31 -3.42 -1.30 -4.88
CA PRO A 31 -2.23 -0.45 -4.83
C PRO A 31 -1.55 -0.51 -3.47
N GLU A 32 -0.22 -0.39 -3.46
CA GLU A 32 0.55 -0.50 -2.22
C GLU A 32 0.29 0.71 -1.31
N LEU A 33 -0.10 0.45 -0.07
CA LEU A 33 -0.29 1.47 0.98
C LEU A 33 1.00 2.27 1.22
N GLY A 34 0.88 3.54 1.59
CA GLY A 34 2.02 4.40 1.97
C GLY A 34 2.02 4.79 3.46
N LEU A 35 0.91 4.54 4.16
CA LEU A 35 0.74 4.76 5.58
C LEU A 35 0.13 3.50 6.22
N TRP A 36 0.73 3.06 7.32
CA TRP A 36 0.23 1.94 8.12
C TRP A 36 0.03 2.39 9.56
N THR A 37 -1.06 1.92 10.17
CA THR A 37 -1.36 2.08 11.59
C THR A 37 -1.77 0.73 12.14
N GLN A 38 -0.96 0.17 13.03
CA GLN A 38 -1.18 -1.17 13.58
C GLN A 38 -0.96 -1.17 15.08
N ALA A 39 -1.86 -1.84 15.80
CA ALA A 39 -1.69 -2.13 17.22
C ALA A 39 -0.80 -3.37 17.37
N VAL A 40 0.17 -3.28 18.26
CA VAL A 40 1.15 -4.33 18.60
C VAL A 40 1.03 -4.60 20.09
N ASP A 41 0.96 -5.87 20.45
CA ASP A 41 0.90 -6.33 21.84
C ASP A 41 2.09 -7.23 22.19
N ASP A 42 2.12 -7.69 23.44
CA ASP A 42 3.15 -8.59 23.97
C ASP A 42 3.24 -9.95 23.25
N LYS A 43 2.21 -10.32 22.48
CA LYS A 43 2.12 -11.59 21.75
C LYS A 43 2.35 -11.43 20.26
N SER A 44 2.47 -10.19 19.80
CA SER A 44 2.66 -9.86 18.40
C SER A 44 4.10 -10.15 17.99
N GLY A 45 4.26 -10.84 16.86
CA GLY A 45 5.56 -11.03 16.23
C GLY A 45 6.14 -9.73 15.64
N PRO A 46 7.32 -9.80 15.01
CA PRO A 46 7.91 -8.65 14.34
C PRO A 46 6.98 -8.13 13.23
N LEU A 47 6.87 -6.80 13.12
CA LEU A 47 6.09 -6.16 12.07
C LEU A 47 6.92 -6.07 10.80
N ILE A 48 6.35 -6.51 9.68
CA ILE A 48 7.02 -6.50 8.38
C ILE A 48 6.23 -5.63 7.43
N PHE A 49 6.88 -4.58 6.94
CA PHE A 49 6.32 -3.66 5.96
C PHE A 49 7.10 -3.76 4.66
N ARG A 50 6.38 -3.81 3.55
CA ARG A 50 6.95 -3.97 2.21
C ARG A 50 6.41 -2.89 1.28
N LYS A 51 7.30 -2.29 0.50
CA LYS A 51 6.93 -1.32 -0.53
C LYS A 51 8.05 -1.17 -1.55
N THR A 52 7.69 -0.93 -2.80
CA THR A 52 8.65 -0.44 -3.80
C THR A 52 8.84 1.06 -3.61
N MET A 53 10.04 1.48 -3.23
CA MET A 53 10.34 2.87 -2.88
C MET A 53 11.24 3.52 -3.92
N PHE A 54 11.10 4.85 -4.05
CA PHE A 54 12.03 5.66 -4.83
C PHE A 54 13.32 5.90 -4.03
N ASN A 55 14.34 6.42 -4.70
CA ASN A 55 15.50 7.03 -4.06
C ASN A 55 15.04 8.25 -3.24
N SER A 56 15.67 8.45 -2.08
CA SER A 56 15.40 9.57 -1.17
C SER A 56 13.97 9.55 -0.59
N THR A 57 13.36 8.36 -0.50
CA THR A 57 12.12 8.16 0.26
C THR A 57 12.42 8.23 1.75
N GLU A 58 11.65 9.05 2.47
CA GLU A 58 11.72 9.17 3.93
C GLU A 58 10.81 8.14 4.59
N ILE A 59 11.39 7.32 5.46
CA ILE A 59 10.65 6.39 6.30
C ILE A 59 10.46 7.05 7.66
N ARG A 60 9.21 7.26 8.04
CA ARG A 60 8.80 7.87 9.31
C ARG A 60 8.12 6.84 10.17
N PHE A 61 8.66 6.59 11.36
CA PHE A 61 8.11 5.60 12.28
C PHE A 61 7.89 6.26 13.64
N SER A 62 6.65 6.20 14.13
CA SER A 62 6.23 6.85 15.37
C SER A 62 5.26 5.96 16.14
N VAL A 63 5.30 6.06 17.47
CA VAL A 63 4.30 5.42 18.34
C VAL A 63 3.24 6.48 18.65
N LYS A 64 1.99 6.26 18.20
CA LYS A 64 0.89 7.23 18.34
C LYS A 64 0.21 7.14 19.70
N SER A 65 0.04 5.93 20.21
CA SER A 65 -0.52 5.70 21.54
C SER A 65 0.11 4.46 22.14
N PHE A 66 0.21 4.44 23.46
CA PHE A 66 0.74 3.31 24.20
C PHE A 66 -0.11 3.10 25.45
N SER A 67 -0.20 1.85 25.88
CA SER A 67 -0.92 1.45 27.08
C SER A 67 -0.12 0.37 27.78
N CYS A 68 0.45 0.72 28.94
CA CYS A 68 1.33 -0.15 29.70
C CYS A 68 0.76 -0.30 31.13
N LEU A 69 0.38 -1.52 31.52
CA LEU A 69 -0.17 -1.75 32.87
C LEU A 69 0.88 -1.60 33.98
N ARG A 70 2.17 -1.77 33.64
CA ARG A 70 3.30 -1.54 34.54
C ARG A 70 4.39 -0.77 33.80
N PRO A 71 5.21 0.04 34.50
CA PRO A 71 6.38 0.67 33.90
C PRO A 71 7.34 -0.39 33.38
N VAL A 72 7.60 -0.34 32.08
CA VAL A 72 8.49 -1.28 31.38
C VAL A 72 9.42 -0.53 30.45
N LYS A 73 10.59 -1.13 30.24
CA LYS A 73 11.58 -0.67 29.28
C LYS A 73 11.48 -1.52 28.03
N PHE A 74 11.34 -0.83 26.91
CA PHE A 74 11.32 -1.42 25.59
C PHE A 74 12.62 -1.18 24.85
N THR A 75 12.97 -2.15 24.02
CA THR A 75 13.98 -2.00 22.98
C THR A 75 13.27 -2.16 21.65
N ILE A 76 13.28 -1.10 20.86
CA ILE A 76 12.75 -1.12 19.49
C ILE A 76 13.94 -1.25 18.55
N GLU A 77 13.96 -2.35 17.81
CA GLU A 77 14.95 -2.65 16.80
C GLU A 77 14.27 -2.62 15.44
N TRP A 78 14.85 -1.90 14.49
CA TRP A 78 14.34 -1.90 13.13
C TRP A 78 15.44 -2.19 12.12
N THR A 79 15.05 -2.86 11.05
CA THR A 79 15.93 -3.25 9.95
C THR A 79 15.31 -2.81 8.63
N LEU A 80 16.06 -2.07 7.83
CA LEU A 80 15.71 -1.72 6.45
C LEU A 80 16.61 -2.50 5.50
N LYS A 81 16.01 -3.32 4.63
CA LYS A 81 16.72 -4.11 3.62
C LYS A 81 16.23 -3.77 2.22
N TYR A 82 17.19 -3.51 1.33
CA TYR A 82 16.95 -3.40 -0.11
C TYR A 82 17.05 -4.78 -0.78
N HIS A 83 16.14 -5.06 -1.70
CA HIS A 83 16.22 -6.23 -2.58
C HIS A 83 16.17 -5.80 -4.05
N THR A 84 17.03 -6.43 -4.85
CA THR A 84 17.04 -6.23 -6.30
C THR A 84 15.87 -6.95 -6.97
N CYS A 85 15.42 -8.09 -6.41
CA CYS A 85 14.39 -8.96 -6.98
C CYS A 85 13.29 -9.28 -5.96
N HIS A 86 12.04 -9.36 -6.41
CA HIS A 86 10.88 -9.64 -5.58
C HIS A 86 10.80 -11.11 -5.09
N ASN A 87 11.52 -12.04 -5.75
CA ASN A 87 11.39 -13.49 -5.54
C ASN A 87 12.08 -14.04 -4.29
N GLU A 88 12.87 -13.25 -3.56
CA GLU A 88 13.57 -13.68 -2.31
C GLU A 88 12.69 -13.58 -1.06
N TYR A 89 11.41 -13.23 -1.24
CA TYR A 89 10.45 -12.95 -0.17
C TYR A 89 9.90 -14.16 0.61
N PRO A 90 9.56 -15.31 0.01
CA PRO A 90 8.85 -16.37 0.73
C PRO A 90 9.68 -17.00 1.87
N GLU A 91 11.01 -17.05 1.75
CA GLU A 91 11.89 -17.51 2.82
C GLU A 91 11.83 -16.59 4.06
N LEU A 92 11.66 -15.27 3.89
CA LEU A 92 11.63 -14.33 5.01
C LEU A 92 10.33 -14.41 5.82
N GLU A 93 9.20 -14.65 5.14
CA GLU A 93 7.90 -14.81 5.80
C GLU A 93 7.87 -16.11 6.62
N GLU A 94 8.44 -17.19 6.09
CA GLU A 94 8.56 -18.49 6.79
C GLU A 94 9.50 -18.40 8.01
N MET A 95 10.58 -17.62 7.94
CA MET A 95 11.50 -17.37 9.05
C MET A 95 10.89 -16.47 10.14
N SER A 96 10.06 -15.49 9.76
CA SER A 96 9.38 -14.61 10.71
C SER A 96 8.32 -15.33 11.56
N GLN A 97 7.65 -16.34 10.98
CA GLN A 97 6.65 -17.15 11.67
C GLN A 97 7.25 -18.11 12.70
N LYS A 98 8.53 -18.47 12.55
CA LYS A 98 9.25 -19.36 13.48
C LYS A 98 9.70 -18.70 14.78
N HIS A 99 9.44 -17.40 15.00
CA HIS A 99 9.77 -16.69 16.25
C HIS A 99 11.28 -16.69 16.60
N GLU A 100 12.16 -17.00 15.65
CA GLU A 100 13.61 -16.95 15.80
C GLU A 100 14.16 -15.82 14.91
N LEU A 101 13.82 -14.57 15.25
CA LEU A 101 14.57 -13.44 14.73
C LEU A 101 15.87 -13.33 15.54
N GLU A 102 16.81 -14.20 15.22
CA GLU A 102 18.15 -14.28 15.82
C GLU A 102 18.88 -12.93 15.66
N GLU A 103 19.73 -12.59 16.63
CA GLU A 103 20.28 -11.26 16.94
C GLU A 103 21.08 -10.53 15.84
N ASP A 104 21.09 -11.00 14.60
CA ASP A 104 21.67 -10.24 13.49
C ASP A 104 21.10 -10.66 12.12
N PHE A 105 19.84 -10.28 11.85
CA PHE A 105 19.16 -10.53 10.57
C PHE A 105 19.97 -10.02 9.36
N CYS A 106 20.70 -8.91 9.52
CA CYS A 106 21.58 -8.40 8.48
C CYS A 106 22.82 -9.27 8.26
N ALA A 107 23.42 -9.84 9.31
CA ALA A 107 24.56 -10.75 9.17
C ALA A 107 24.19 -12.09 8.53
N TYR A 108 23.02 -12.66 8.86
CA TYR A 108 22.57 -13.92 8.27
C TYR A 108 22.41 -13.82 6.74
N LEU A 109 21.92 -12.67 6.27
CA LEU A 109 21.57 -12.46 4.86
C LEU A 109 22.72 -11.92 3.99
N LYS A 110 23.95 -11.79 4.52
CA LYS A 110 25.19 -11.44 3.79
C LYS A 110 25.00 -10.33 2.73
N ASN A 111 24.20 -9.31 3.03
CA ASN A 111 23.77 -8.34 2.03
C ASN A 111 24.41 -6.97 2.23
N ILE A 112 24.85 -6.36 1.12
CA ILE A 112 25.66 -5.13 1.12
C ILE A 112 24.84 -3.87 1.49
N ASN A 113 23.50 -3.97 1.52
CA ASN A 113 22.58 -2.82 1.69
C ASN A 113 21.52 -3.07 2.79
N CYS A 114 21.97 -3.41 4.01
CA CYS A 114 21.12 -3.64 5.17
C CYS A 114 21.45 -2.61 6.25
N TRP A 115 20.44 -1.86 6.71
CA TRP A 115 20.60 -0.88 7.80
C TRP A 115 19.80 -1.33 9.01
N THR A 116 20.48 -1.54 10.13
CA THR A 116 19.87 -1.80 11.43
C THR A 116 20.06 -0.61 12.35
N THR A 117 19.08 -0.32 13.18
CA THR A 117 19.24 0.61 14.30
C THR A 117 18.44 0.11 15.47
N LYS A 118 19.01 0.30 16.65
CA LYS A 118 18.46 -0.15 17.92
C LYS A 118 18.27 1.04 18.84
N ASN A 119 17.04 1.24 19.30
CA ASN A 119 16.69 2.22 20.30
C ASN A 119 16.40 1.48 21.61
N GLU A 120 17.36 1.55 22.53
CA GLU A 120 17.30 0.87 23.83
C GLU A 120 16.76 1.79 24.92
N ASN A 121 16.28 1.17 26.01
CA ASN A 121 15.86 1.86 27.23
C ASN A 121 14.72 2.87 27.04
N LEU A 122 13.73 2.53 26.20
CA LEU A 122 12.55 3.37 26.02
C LEU A 122 11.58 3.10 27.18
N ASP A 123 11.44 4.06 28.09
CA ASP A 123 10.50 3.96 29.19
C ASP A 123 9.07 4.11 28.68
N CYS A 124 8.24 3.10 28.93
CA CYS A 124 6.79 3.22 28.79
C CYS A 124 6.16 3.39 30.16
N ASN A 125 5.57 4.55 30.38
CA ASN A 125 4.67 4.80 31.48
C ASN A 125 3.39 5.43 30.91
N SER A 126 2.22 4.92 31.30
CA SER A 126 0.91 5.41 30.85
C SER A 126 0.66 6.89 31.17
N ASP A 127 1.48 7.49 32.05
CA ASP A 127 1.45 8.92 32.38
C ASP A 127 2.24 9.80 31.40
N LEU A 128 3.04 9.22 30.51
CA LEU A 128 3.74 9.97 29.47
C LEU A 128 2.73 10.41 28.39
N GLN A 129 2.80 11.67 27.96
CA GLN A 129 1.95 12.19 26.89
C GLN A 129 2.55 11.98 25.48
N VAL A 130 3.86 11.77 25.40
CA VAL A 130 4.61 11.70 24.14
C VAL A 130 5.66 10.58 24.23
N PHE A 131 5.70 9.70 23.24
CA PHE A 131 6.73 8.67 23.12
C PHE A 131 8.03 9.28 22.56
N PRO A 132 9.22 8.91 23.05
CA PRO A 132 10.48 9.43 22.54
C PRO A 132 10.66 9.21 21.04
N SER A 133 11.22 10.20 20.34
CA SER A 133 11.50 10.14 18.90
C SER A 133 12.52 9.05 18.57
N LEU A 134 12.20 8.20 17.59
CA LEU A 134 13.05 7.09 17.15
C LEU A 134 14.05 7.56 16.09
N ASN A 135 14.92 8.52 16.42
CA ASN A 135 15.89 9.03 15.45
C ASN A 135 17.10 8.10 15.30
N ASN A 136 17.57 7.96 14.06
CA ASN A 136 18.88 7.39 13.78
C ASN A 136 19.97 8.44 14.07
N LYS A 137 20.96 8.09 14.90
CA LYS A 137 22.11 8.93 15.26
C LYS A 137 22.97 9.32 14.05
N GLU A 138 23.00 8.51 13.00
CA GLU A 138 23.74 8.83 11.76
C GLU A 138 23.08 9.95 10.95
N LEU A 139 21.75 10.06 10.99
CA LEU A 139 21.00 11.04 10.19
C LEU A 139 21.12 12.47 10.76
N THR A 140 21.55 12.59 12.03
CA THR A 140 21.65 13.87 12.73
C THR A 140 22.86 14.71 12.30
N GLY A 141 23.88 14.09 11.69
CA GLY A 141 25.11 14.77 11.26
C GLY A 141 24.97 15.71 10.05
N ILE A 142 23.83 15.72 9.35
CA ILE A 142 23.64 16.45 8.09
C ILE A 142 22.85 17.77 8.27
N ARG A 143 22.26 18.05 9.44
CA ARG A 143 21.40 19.22 9.64
C ARG A 143 22.12 20.38 10.33
N ASN A 144 22.49 21.40 9.55
CA ASN A 144 22.63 22.76 10.09
C ASN A 144 21.24 23.24 10.55
N ALA A 145 21.21 23.76 11.78
CA ALA A 145 20.00 24.16 12.47
C ALA A 145 19.21 25.25 11.71
N SER A 146 18.06 24.87 11.17
CA SER A 146 16.97 25.81 10.88
C SER A 146 15.62 25.10 11.01
N ASN A 147 14.96 25.37 12.14
CA ASN A 147 13.51 25.38 12.38
C ASN A 147 12.63 24.49 11.47
N GLN A 148 12.39 23.23 11.86
CA GLN A 148 11.16 22.50 11.48
C GLN A 148 10.71 21.57 12.60
N GLU A 149 9.64 21.96 13.28
CA GLU A 149 8.95 21.30 14.39
C GLU A 149 8.12 20.05 13.96
N GLY A 150 8.33 19.54 12.74
CA GLY A 150 7.67 18.35 12.19
C GLY A 150 8.63 17.25 11.70
N SER A 151 9.90 17.34 12.11
CA SER A 151 11.03 16.62 11.48
C SER A 151 11.66 15.51 12.35
N MET A 152 11.01 15.13 13.46
CA MET A 152 11.64 14.31 14.51
C MET A 152 11.43 12.79 14.39
N ASP A 153 10.66 12.27 13.42
CA ASP A 153 10.33 10.84 13.35
C ASP A 153 10.95 10.09 12.15
N ILE A 154 11.92 10.69 11.46
CA ILE A 154 12.53 10.07 10.27
C ILE A 154 13.58 9.06 10.73
N VAL A 155 13.29 7.78 10.51
CA VAL A 155 14.14 6.67 10.97
C VAL A 155 15.16 6.25 9.91
N ALA A 156 14.78 6.33 8.64
CA ALA A 156 15.66 5.95 7.53
C ALA A 156 15.33 6.71 6.24
N ARG A 157 16.31 6.76 5.33
CA ARG A 157 16.16 7.26 3.96
C ARG A 157 16.70 6.23 2.98
N THR A 158 15.96 5.96 1.92
CA THR A 158 16.40 5.07 0.84
C THR A 158 17.47 5.76 -0.02
N GLN A 159 18.47 4.98 -0.47
CA GLN A 159 19.56 5.49 -1.32
C GLN A 159 19.35 5.15 -2.81
N ARG A 160 18.43 4.23 -3.12
CA ARG A 160 18.19 3.70 -4.46
C ARG A 160 16.71 3.41 -4.66
N ASP A 161 16.28 3.43 -5.91
CA ASP A 161 14.94 2.95 -6.29
C ASP A 161 14.89 1.41 -6.24
N GLY A 162 13.80 0.86 -5.71
CA GLY A 162 13.53 -0.58 -5.78
C GLY A 162 12.75 -1.13 -4.59
N PHE A 163 12.75 -2.45 -4.47
CA PHE A 163 11.96 -3.14 -3.46
C PHE A 163 12.65 -3.10 -2.10
N HIS A 164 11.93 -2.66 -1.08
CA HIS A 164 12.47 -2.52 0.25
C HIS A 164 11.54 -3.19 1.27
N ILE A 165 12.16 -3.79 2.28
CA ILE A 165 11.48 -4.43 3.40
C ILE A 165 11.95 -3.72 4.67
N PHE A 166 10.99 -3.25 5.46
CA PHE A 166 11.20 -2.63 6.75
C PHE A 166 10.62 -3.51 7.84
N ILE A 167 11.47 -4.05 8.70
CA ILE A 167 11.12 -4.97 9.77
C ILE A 167 11.29 -4.26 11.11
N VAL A 168 10.28 -4.30 11.97
CA VAL A 168 10.34 -3.74 13.33
C VAL A 168 10.12 -4.85 14.34
N SER A 169 11.10 -5.04 15.23
CA SER A 169 11.02 -5.93 16.38
C SER A 169 10.95 -5.10 17.65
N ILE A 170 9.99 -5.40 18.51
CA ILE A 170 9.82 -4.73 19.81
C ILE A 170 10.08 -5.80 20.87
N LYS A 171 11.16 -5.63 21.63
CA LYS A 171 11.57 -6.53 22.70
C LYS A 171 11.38 -5.86 24.06
N THR A 172 10.96 -6.62 25.06
CA THR A 172 10.79 -6.15 26.44
C THR A 172 11.84 -6.77 27.35
N GLU A 173 12.29 -6.03 28.38
CA GLU A 173 13.15 -6.62 29.42
C GLU A 173 12.38 -7.59 30.35
N LYS A 174 11.05 -7.41 30.45
CA LYS A 174 10.18 -8.23 31.30
C LYS A 174 9.11 -8.91 30.45
N ALA A 175 9.17 -10.24 30.37
CA ALA A 175 8.25 -11.06 29.59
C ALA A 175 6.81 -11.08 30.15
N ASP A 176 6.62 -10.79 31.45
CA ASP A 176 5.31 -10.91 32.12
C ASP A 176 4.48 -9.61 32.13
N ALA A 177 4.84 -8.62 31.31
CA ALA A 177 4.13 -7.34 31.27
C ALA A 177 3.22 -7.26 30.04
N SER A 178 1.93 -7.01 30.26
CA SER A 178 0.98 -6.71 29.19
C SER A 178 1.07 -5.25 28.78
N TRP A 179 1.24 -5.04 27.48
CA TRP A 179 1.34 -3.73 26.87
C TRP A 179 0.69 -3.73 25.49
N ASN A 180 0.26 -2.55 25.04
CA ASN A 180 -0.29 -2.34 23.71
C ASN A 180 0.26 -1.03 23.14
N LEU A 181 0.89 -1.09 21.97
CA LEU A 181 1.46 0.05 21.25
C LEU A 181 0.75 0.20 19.91
N ASN A 182 0.21 1.39 19.64
CA ASN A 182 -0.28 1.75 18.32
C ASN A 182 0.84 2.44 17.56
N VAL A 183 1.42 1.72 16.59
CA VAL A 183 2.52 2.23 15.79
C VAL A 183 2.00 2.78 14.47
N SER A 184 2.62 3.86 14.00
CA SER A 184 2.35 4.48 12.71
C SER A 184 3.63 4.54 11.89
N LEU A 185 3.59 3.90 10.74
CA LEU A 185 4.66 3.90 9.75
C LEU A 185 4.19 4.65 8.50
N SER A 186 4.99 5.60 8.03
CA SER A 186 4.76 6.39 6.84
C SER A 186 5.98 6.29 5.94
N MET A 187 5.80 5.90 4.69
CA MET A 187 6.85 5.87 3.68
C MET A 187 6.50 6.89 2.60
N MET A 188 7.17 8.04 2.63
CA MET A 188 6.89 9.15 1.72
C MET A 188 8.07 9.40 0.79
N GLY A 189 7.84 9.17 -0.51
CA GLY A 189 8.81 9.45 -1.57
C GLY A 189 8.76 10.89 -2.07
N PRO A 190 9.64 11.25 -3.02
CA PRO A 190 9.64 12.56 -3.68
C PRO A 190 8.34 12.85 -4.44
N HIS A 191 7.61 11.81 -4.83
CA HIS A 191 6.35 11.92 -5.56
C HIS A 191 5.09 11.74 -4.69
N GLY A 192 5.24 11.70 -3.36
CA GLY A 192 4.16 11.43 -2.41
C GLY A 192 4.22 10.02 -1.83
N TYR A 193 3.07 9.47 -1.43
CA TYR A 193 2.96 8.14 -0.79
C TYR A 193 2.89 6.96 -1.78
N ILE A 194 2.81 7.27 -3.07
CA ILE A 194 2.69 6.26 -4.11
C ILE A 194 3.98 5.43 -4.24
N SER A 195 3.81 4.14 -4.51
CA SER A 195 4.91 3.21 -4.76
C SER A 195 5.61 3.53 -6.09
N ALA A 196 6.90 3.21 -6.18
CA ALA A 196 7.66 3.44 -7.41
C ALA A 196 7.15 2.61 -8.60
N SER A 197 6.56 1.44 -8.36
CA SER A 197 5.90 0.63 -9.39
C SER A 197 4.58 1.22 -9.87
N ASP A 198 3.85 1.88 -8.97
CA ASP A 198 2.48 2.35 -9.20
C ASP A 198 2.44 3.74 -9.85
N TRP A 199 3.51 4.52 -9.69
CA TRP A 199 3.65 5.85 -10.28
C TRP A 199 3.50 5.90 -11.81
N PRO A 200 4.21 5.09 -12.62
CA PRO A 200 4.02 5.08 -14.08
C PRO A 200 2.63 4.57 -14.48
N LEU A 201 2.03 3.70 -13.66
CA LEU A 201 0.70 3.15 -13.90
C LEU A 201 -0.40 4.21 -13.73
N MET A 202 -0.24 5.13 -12.77
CA MET A 202 -1.12 6.30 -12.62
C MET A 202 -1.14 7.17 -13.88
N ILE A 203 0.03 7.43 -14.47
CA ILE A 203 0.17 8.21 -15.72
C ILE A 203 -0.47 7.46 -16.89
N PHE A 204 -0.21 6.15 -16.99
CA PHE A 204 -0.80 5.30 -18.03
C PHE A 204 -2.33 5.33 -17.98
N TYR A 205 -2.93 5.19 -16.80
CA TYR A 205 -4.40 5.24 -16.66
C TYR A 205 -4.99 6.60 -17.02
N MET A 206 -4.31 7.71 -16.69
CA MET A 206 -4.73 9.05 -17.11
C MET A 206 -4.74 9.18 -18.64
N VAL A 207 -3.67 8.75 -19.33
CA VAL A 207 -3.58 8.81 -20.79
C VAL A 207 -4.65 7.95 -21.44
N MET A 208 -4.86 6.73 -20.95
CA MET A 208 -5.92 5.85 -21.43
C MET A 208 -7.31 6.50 -21.24
N CYS A 209 -7.61 7.09 -20.08
CA CYS A 209 -8.87 7.83 -19.87
C CYS A 209 -9.12 8.89 -20.94
N ILE A 210 -8.10 9.69 -21.30
CA ILE A 210 -8.22 10.74 -22.32
C ILE A 210 -8.54 10.13 -23.69
N VAL A 211 -7.84 9.06 -24.08
CA VAL A 211 -8.08 8.37 -25.36
C VAL A 211 -9.51 7.82 -25.43
N TYR A 212 -10.00 7.22 -24.33
CA TYR A 212 -11.38 6.71 -24.25
C TYR A 212 -12.43 7.82 -24.29
N ILE A 213 -12.18 8.99 -23.70
CA ILE A 213 -13.06 10.15 -23.79
C ILE A 213 -13.15 10.64 -25.24
N LEU A 214 -12.01 10.78 -25.94
CA LEU A 214 -12.00 11.18 -27.35
C LEU A 214 -12.75 10.18 -28.23
N TYR A 215 -12.52 8.88 -28.02
CA TYR A 215 -13.23 7.82 -28.74
C TYR A 215 -14.73 7.84 -28.44
N GLY A 216 -15.11 8.04 -27.17
CA GLY A 216 -16.49 8.17 -26.73
C GLY A 216 -17.19 9.36 -27.38
N ILE A 217 -16.56 10.54 -27.42
CA ILE A 217 -17.11 11.74 -28.06
C ILE A 217 -17.28 11.51 -29.56
N LEU A 218 -16.23 11.02 -30.25
CA LEU A 218 -16.28 10.71 -31.69
C LEU A 218 -17.41 9.72 -32.00
N TRP A 219 -17.52 8.66 -31.19
CA TRP A 219 -18.55 7.64 -31.31
C TRP A 219 -19.96 8.20 -31.09
N LEU A 220 -20.14 9.06 -30.08
CA LEU A 220 -21.41 9.72 -29.80
C LEU A 220 -21.79 10.70 -30.91
N THR A 221 -20.83 11.45 -31.47
CA THR A 221 -21.07 12.35 -32.61
C THR A 221 -21.54 11.57 -33.82
N TRP A 222 -20.86 10.48 -34.20
CA TRP A 222 -21.32 9.62 -35.29
C TRP A 222 -22.68 9.00 -35.01
N SER A 223 -22.91 8.50 -33.79
CA SER A 223 -24.18 7.91 -33.39
C SER A 223 -25.34 8.92 -33.46
N ALA A 224 -25.11 10.18 -33.08
CA ALA A 224 -26.09 11.25 -33.16
C ALA A 224 -26.41 11.66 -34.61
N CYS A 225 -25.42 11.66 -35.52
CA CYS A 225 -25.65 11.95 -36.94
C CYS A 225 -26.48 10.86 -37.64
N TYR A 226 -26.33 9.59 -37.24
CA TYR A 226 -27.05 8.45 -37.83
C TYR A 226 -28.23 7.97 -36.97
N TRP A 227 -28.77 8.82 -36.10
CA TRP A 227 -29.76 8.45 -35.06
C TRP A 227 -31.02 7.78 -35.60
N LYS A 228 -31.38 8.07 -36.86
CA LYS A 228 -32.57 7.52 -37.54
C LYS A 228 -32.46 6.03 -37.88
N ASP A 229 -31.25 5.50 -38.05
CA ASP A 229 -31.00 4.13 -38.54
C ASP A 229 -30.29 3.25 -37.47
N ILE A 230 -30.44 3.59 -36.18
CA ILE A 230 -29.71 2.92 -35.08
C ILE A 230 -30.23 1.50 -34.82
N LEU A 231 -29.34 0.52 -35.04
CA LEU A 231 -29.50 -0.83 -34.50
C LEU A 231 -29.16 -0.86 -33.01
N ARG A 232 -29.87 -1.70 -32.25
CA ARG A 232 -29.69 -1.94 -30.79
C ARG A 232 -28.23 -2.16 -30.37
N ILE A 233 -27.37 -2.62 -31.28
CA ILE A 233 -25.94 -2.88 -31.06
C ILE A 233 -25.13 -1.60 -30.72
N GLN A 234 -25.50 -0.44 -31.27
CA GLN A 234 -24.78 0.82 -31.07
C GLN A 234 -24.80 1.26 -29.60
N PHE A 235 -25.93 1.04 -28.91
CA PHE A 235 -26.08 1.31 -27.48
C PHE A 235 -25.19 0.42 -26.63
N TRP A 236 -25.05 -0.85 -26.99
CA TRP A 236 -24.17 -1.78 -26.27
C TRP A 236 -22.70 -1.39 -26.42
N ILE A 237 -22.28 -0.95 -27.60
CA ILE A 237 -20.90 -0.49 -27.82
C ILE A 237 -20.62 0.79 -27.02
N ALA A 238 -21.54 1.74 -27.02
CA ALA A 238 -21.42 2.95 -26.19
C ALA A 238 -21.36 2.61 -24.68
N ALA A 239 -22.17 1.64 -24.23
CA ALA A 239 -22.15 1.18 -22.84
C ALA A 239 -20.81 0.53 -22.46
N VAL A 240 -20.20 -0.25 -23.37
CA VAL A 240 -18.88 -0.86 -23.15
C VAL A 240 -17.78 0.20 -23.08
N ILE A 241 -17.81 1.23 -23.95
CA ILE A 241 -16.86 2.35 -23.92
C ILE A 241 -16.99 3.12 -22.60
N PHE A 242 -18.24 3.41 -22.18
CA PHE A 242 -18.51 4.10 -20.93
C PHE A 242 -18.04 3.28 -19.72
N LEU A 243 -18.29 1.97 -19.71
CA LEU A 243 -17.84 1.07 -18.64
C LEU A 243 -16.30 1.05 -18.54
N GLY A 244 -15.60 1.02 -19.68
CA GLY A 244 -14.14 1.11 -19.72
C GLY A 244 -13.62 2.45 -19.18
N MET A 245 -14.26 3.57 -19.53
CA MET A 245 -13.92 4.89 -18.97
C MET A 245 -14.10 4.93 -17.46
N LEU A 246 -15.22 4.40 -16.95
CA LEU A 246 -15.52 4.35 -15.53
C LEU A 246 -14.49 3.52 -14.77
N GLU A 247 -14.12 2.34 -15.27
CA GLU A 247 -13.10 1.49 -14.67
C GLU A 247 -11.75 2.24 -14.53
N LYS A 248 -11.28 2.89 -15.59
CA LYS A 248 -9.99 3.61 -15.57
C LYS A 248 -10.04 4.86 -14.68
N ALA A 249 -11.18 5.55 -14.63
CA ALA A 249 -11.38 6.68 -13.73
C ALA A 249 -11.34 6.25 -12.26
N VAL A 250 -11.97 5.11 -11.91
CA VAL A 250 -11.92 4.55 -10.56
C VAL A 250 -10.48 4.21 -10.17
N PHE A 251 -9.73 3.50 -11.02
CA PHE A 251 -8.32 3.20 -10.74
C PHE A 251 -7.48 4.46 -10.56
N TYR A 252 -7.62 5.44 -11.45
CA TYR A 252 -6.91 6.72 -11.31
C TYR A 252 -7.24 7.42 -9.99
N SER A 253 -8.52 7.41 -9.58
CA SER A 253 -8.94 8.02 -8.32
C SER A 253 -8.33 7.33 -7.09
N GLU A 254 -8.21 6.00 -7.11
CA GLU A 254 -7.55 5.23 -6.05
C GLU A 254 -6.05 5.56 -5.96
N TYR A 255 -5.34 5.61 -7.09
CA TYR A 255 -3.92 5.96 -7.10
C TYR A 255 -3.67 7.39 -6.60
N GLN A 256 -4.51 8.34 -7.01
CA GLN A 256 -4.44 9.73 -6.53
C GLN A 256 -4.75 9.83 -5.04
N ASN A 257 -5.76 9.09 -4.56
CA ASN A 257 -6.10 9.08 -3.15
C ASN A 257 -4.96 8.52 -2.29
N ILE A 258 -4.34 7.41 -2.73
CA ILE A 258 -3.19 6.83 -2.03
C ILE A 258 -1.99 7.76 -2.08
N ASN A 259 -1.76 8.43 -3.21
CA ASN A 259 -0.64 9.37 -3.30
C ASN A 259 -0.76 10.53 -2.31
N SER A 260 -1.99 10.99 -2.06
CA SER A 260 -2.30 12.11 -1.15
C SER A 260 -2.37 11.69 0.31
N THR A 261 -3.12 10.62 0.61
CA THR A 261 -3.45 10.22 1.99
C THR A 261 -2.56 9.09 2.53
N GLY A 262 -1.88 8.35 1.65
CA GLY A 262 -1.14 7.14 1.99
C GLY A 262 -2.02 5.93 2.33
N LEU A 263 -3.35 6.08 2.32
CA LEU A 263 -4.31 5.04 2.65
C LEU A 263 -5.13 4.67 1.41
N SER A 264 -5.48 3.39 1.30
CA SER A 264 -6.44 2.94 0.29
C SER A 264 -7.86 3.24 0.78
N SER A 265 -8.68 3.83 -0.09
CA SER A 265 -10.12 3.95 0.14
C SER A 265 -10.70 2.54 0.09
N LYS A 266 -11.06 2.01 1.26
CA LYS A 266 -11.77 0.72 1.33
C LYS A 266 -13.16 0.91 0.69
N PHE A 267 -13.31 0.48 -0.56
CA PHE A 267 -14.58 0.36 -1.28
C PHE A 267 -15.07 -1.09 -1.31
#